data_AF-H0I061-F1
#
_entry.id   AF-H0I061-F1
#
_cell.length_a   1.000
_cell.length_b   1.000
_cell.length_c   1.000
_cell.angle_alpha   90.00
_cell.angle_beta   90.00
_cell.angle_gamma   90.00
#
_symmetry.space_group_name_H-M   'P 1'
#
loop_
_entity.id
_entity.type
_entity.pdbx_description
1 polymer ?
#
loop_
_entity_poly.entity_id
_entity_poly.type
_entity_poly.pdbx_seq_one_letter_code
_entity_poly.pdbx_strand_id
1 'polypeptide(L)'
;MRDTVQLMHMLGYLYGCHGQAKRGAAYLLIAAQLAPDDAGVLRTLAHLLILDGEPEKALAAIGKLETIDGADHPGLTLLKSRALLAAGCPGEARQSFRRFLDNHQMLDSHA
;
A
#
# COMPACT_ATOMS: atom_id res chain seq x y z
N MET A 1 -17.87 -14.17 7.10
CA MET A 1 -16.43 -14.00 6.81
C MET A 1 -16.15 -12.65 6.14
N ARG A 2 -16.90 -12.26 5.10
CA ARG A 2 -16.80 -10.93 4.45
C ARG A 2 -16.96 -9.76 5.43
N ASP A 3 -17.96 -9.81 6.31
CA ASP A 3 -18.22 -8.72 7.27
C ASP A 3 -17.08 -8.55 8.28
N THR A 4 -16.44 -9.66 8.67
CA THR A 4 -15.27 -9.65 9.55
C THR A 4 -14.08 -8.98 8.87
N VAL A 5 -13.82 -9.28 7.59
CA VAL A 5 -12.76 -8.62 6.81
C VAL A 5 -13.01 -7.12 6.73
N GLN A 6 -14.23 -6.70 6.41
CA GLN A 6 -14.60 -5.28 6.34
C GLN A 6 -14.44 -4.57 7.68
N LEU A 7 -14.87 -5.19 8.78
CA LEU A 7 -14.71 -4.63 10.12
C LEU A 7 -13.23 -4.46 10.49
N MET A 8 -12.41 -5.48 10.24
CA MET A 8 -10.97 -5.42 10.51
C MET A 8 -10.27 -4.37 9.65
N HIS A 9 -10.66 -4.25 8.38
CA HIS A 9 -10.17 -3.20 7.49
C HIS A 9 -10.53 -1.81 8.03
N MET A 10 -11.80 -1.59 8.41
CA MET A 10 -12.27 -0.31 8.93
C MET A 10 -11.57 0.08 10.23
N LEU A 11 -11.44 -0.86 11.17
CA LEU A 11 -10.69 -0.63 12.41
C LEU A 11 -9.22 -0.27 12.10
N GLY A 12 -8.59 -1.03 11.22
CA GLY A 12 -7.22 -0.78 10.77
C GLY A 12 -7.03 0.63 10.23
N TYR A 13 -7.92 1.04 9.34
CA TYR A 13 -7.95 2.38 8.75
C TYR A 13 -8.16 3.47 9.81
N LEU A 14 -9.14 3.32 10.70
CA LEU A 14 -9.44 4.30 11.76
C LEU A 14 -8.25 4.49 12.71
N TYR A 15 -7.64 3.40 13.19
CA TYR A 15 -6.43 3.51 14.01
C TYR A 15 -5.29 4.22 13.27
N GLY A 16 -5.14 3.96 11.97
CA GLY A 16 -4.20 4.66 11.11
C GLY A 16 -4.43 6.17 11.02
N CYS A 17 -5.67 6.60 10.79
CA CYS A 17 -6.04 8.02 10.77
C CYS A 17 -5.72 8.75 12.08
N HIS A 18 -5.71 8.03 13.20
CA HIS A 18 -5.39 8.57 14.52
C HIS A 18 -3.92 8.37 14.93
N GLY A 19 -3.03 8.12 13.97
CA GLY A 19 -1.59 7.99 14.21
C GLY A 19 -1.16 6.70 14.90
N GLN A 20 -2.07 5.75 15.10
CA GLN A 20 -1.79 4.47 15.75
C GLN A 20 -1.44 3.41 14.69
N ALA A 21 -0.44 3.69 13.87
CA ALA A 21 -0.08 2.89 12.69
C ALA A 21 0.13 1.40 13.02
N LYS A 22 0.94 1.10 14.04
CA LYS A 22 1.15 -0.26 14.55
C LYS A 22 -0.12 -1.03 14.87
N ARG A 23 -1.05 -0.39 15.58
CA ARG A 23 -2.33 -1.00 15.96
C ARG A 23 -3.20 -1.21 14.73
N GLY A 24 -3.25 -0.21 13.84
CA GLY A 24 -3.97 -0.32 12.58
C GLY A 24 -3.47 -1.48 11.71
N ALA A 25 -2.15 -1.64 11.60
CA ALA A 25 -1.51 -2.72 10.86
C ALA A 25 -1.87 -4.10 11.43
N ALA A 26 -1.99 -4.25 12.76
CA ALA A 26 -2.40 -5.52 13.38
C ALA A 26 -3.79 -5.99 12.92
N TYR A 27 -4.77 -5.08 12.87
CA TYR A 27 -6.12 -5.41 12.36
C TYR A 27 -6.09 -5.75 10.86
N LEU A 28 -5.27 -5.05 10.09
CA LEU A 28 -5.14 -5.31 8.65
C LEU A 28 -4.41 -6.60 8.33
N LEU A 29 -3.48 -7.04 9.18
CA LEU A 29 -2.87 -8.36 9.06
C LEU A 29 -3.91 -9.47 9.26
N ILE A 30 -4.84 -9.31 10.20
CA ILE A 30 -5.96 -10.24 10.37
C ILE A 30 -6.86 -10.22 9.13
N ALA A 31 -7.21 -9.03 8.62
CA ALA A 31 -8.01 -8.89 7.40
C ALA A 31 -7.32 -9.57 6.19
N ALA A 32 -6.01 -9.38 6.02
CA ALA A 32 -5.22 -9.96 4.94
C ALA A 32 -5.02 -11.48 5.10
N GLN A 33 -5.07 -12.03 6.31
CA GLN A 33 -5.11 -13.48 6.50
C GLN A 33 -6.44 -14.09 6.07
N LEU A 34 -7.54 -13.38 6.31
CA LEU A 34 -8.89 -13.82 5.96
C LEU A 34 -9.24 -13.59 4.48
N ALA A 35 -8.64 -12.57 3.86
CA ALA A 35 -8.78 -12.26 2.44
C ALA A 35 -7.41 -11.86 1.84
N PRO A 36 -6.55 -12.84 1.50
CA PRO A 36 -5.17 -12.60 1.05
C PRO A 36 -5.04 -11.79 -0.24
N ASP A 37 -6.07 -11.83 -1.10
CA ASP A 37 -6.10 -11.21 -2.42
C ASP A 37 -6.98 -9.94 -2.46
N ASP A 38 -7.42 -9.44 -1.29
CA ASP A 38 -8.17 -8.19 -1.22
C ASP A 38 -7.20 -6.99 -1.38
N ALA A 39 -7.18 -6.42 -2.58
CA ALA A 39 -6.33 -5.28 -2.91
C ALA A 39 -6.62 -4.04 -2.04
N GLY A 40 -7.86 -3.86 -1.58
CA GLY A 40 -8.21 -2.77 -0.67
C GLY A 40 -7.49 -2.91 0.67
N VAL A 41 -7.56 -4.11 1.26
CA VAL A 41 -6.90 -4.44 2.52
C VAL A 41 -5.38 -4.33 2.40
N LEU A 42 -4.80 -4.95 1.36
CA LEU A 42 -3.35 -4.93 1.14
C LEU A 42 -2.82 -3.50 0.94
N ARG A 43 -3.57 -2.63 0.27
CA ARG A 43 -3.18 -1.22 0.04
C ARG A 43 -3.15 -0.44 1.34
N THR A 44 -4.18 -0.59 2.18
CA THR A 44 -4.21 0.07 3.50
C THR A 44 -3.13 -0.51 4.43
N LEU A 45 -2.89 -1.83 4.38
CA LEU A 45 -1.83 -2.48 5.14
C LEU A 45 -0.45 -1.95 4.76
N ALA A 46 -0.12 -1.92 3.47
CA ALA A 46 1.15 -1.39 2.98
C ALA A 46 1.36 0.07 3.40
N HIS A 47 0.31 0.90 3.30
CA HIS A 47 0.38 2.28 3.76
C HIS A 47 0.70 2.41 5.25
N LEU A 48 0.05 1.62 6.10
CA LEU A 48 0.28 1.65 7.55
C LEU A 48 1.63 1.07 7.96
N LEU A 49 2.13 0.07 7.25
CA LEU A 49 3.48 -0.47 7.47
C LEU A 49 4.57 0.58 7.14
N ILE A 50 4.38 1.40 6.11
CA ILE A 50 5.28 2.53 5.83
C ILE A 50 5.25 3.53 6.99
N LEU A 51 4.07 3.89 7.50
CA LEU A 51 3.92 4.81 8.63
C LEU A 51 4.49 4.26 9.94
N ASP A 52 4.42 2.94 10.13
CA ASP A 52 4.94 2.25 11.32
C ASP A 52 6.47 2.05 11.28
N GLY A 53 7.13 2.39 10.17
CA GLY A 53 8.57 2.20 10.00
C GLY A 53 8.95 0.75 9.65
N GLU A 54 8.06 0.02 8.99
CA GLU A 54 8.22 -1.39 8.58
C GLU A 54 8.22 -1.50 7.04
N PRO A 55 9.16 -0.84 6.34
CA PRO A 55 9.10 -0.67 4.89
C PRO A 55 9.30 -1.98 4.10
N GLU A 56 10.05 -2.96 4.63
CA GLU A 56 10.24 -4.26 3.97
C GLU A 56 8.93 -5.05 3.92
N LYS A 57 8.16 -5.02 5.01
CA LYS A 57 6.82 -5.63 5.06
C LYS A 57 5.87 -4.90 4.12
N ALA A 58 5.98 -3.58 4.01
CA ALA A 58 5.19 -2.80 3.05
C ALA A 58 5.52 -3.20 1.61
N LEU A 59 6.81 -3.36 1.26
CA LEU A 59 7.24 -3.81 -0.08
C LEU A 59 6.73 -5.22 -0.40
N ALA A 60 6.69 -6.12 0.58
CA ALA A 60 6.09 -7.45 0.38
C ALA A 60 4.58 -7.38 0.09
N ALA A 61 3.84 -6.52 0.79
CA ALA A 61 2.42 -6.30 0.53
C ALA A 61 2.18 -5.64 -0.84
N ILE A 62 3.04 -4.68 -1.22
CA ILE A 62 3.05 -4.06 -2.55
C ILE A 62 3.32 -5.10 -3.64
N GLY A 63 4.26 -6.02 -3.46
CA GLY A 63 4.52 -7.09 -4.42
C GLY A 63 3.31 -7.97 -4.67
N LYS A 64 2.51 -8.27 -3.64
CA LYS A 64 1.21 -8.96 -3.82
C LYS A 64 0.22 -8.10 -4.61
N LEU A 65 0.11 -6.81 -4.30
CA LEU A 65 -0.74 -5.90 -5.07
C LEU A 65 -0.35 -5.83 -6.55
N GLU A 66 0.95 -5.88 -6.87
CA GLU A 66 1.43 -5.89 -8.26
C GLU A 66 0.93 -7.13 -9.02
N THR A 67 0.76 -8.26 -8.33
CA THR A 67 0.18 -9.49 -8.93
C THR A 67 -1.34 -9.42 -9.13
N ILE A 68 -2.04 -8.55 -8.39
CA ILE A 68 -3.51 -8.45 -8.41
C ILE A 68 -3.97 -7.33 -9.36
N ASP A 69 -3.43 -6.12 -9.17
CA ASP A 69 -3.86 -4.90 -9.88
C ASP A 69 -2.97 -4.58 -11.09
N GLY A 70 -1.85 -5.29 -11.26
CA GLY A 70 -0.82 -4.97 -12.25
C GLY A 70 0.18 -3.91 -11.76
N ALA A 71 1.43 -4.04 -12.19
CA ALA A 71 2.55 -3.23 -11.70
C ALA A 71 2.46 -1.73 -12.05
N ASP A 72 1.67 -1.37 -13.07
CA ASP A 72 1.58 -0.01 -13.61
C ASP A 72 0.41 0.81 -13.05
N HIS A 73 -0.35 0.26 -12.08
CA HIS A 73 -1.42 1.00 -11.43
C HIS A 73 -0.86 2.26 -10.72
N PRO A 74 -1.27 3.50 -11.07
CA PRO A 74 -0.61 4.73 -10.58
C PRO A 74 -0.54 4.82 -9.05
N GLY A 75 -1.63 4.50 -8.35
CA GLY A 75 -1.65 4.50 -6.89
C GLY A 75 -0.68 3.49 -6.24
N LEU A 76 -0.34 2.41 -6.94
CA LEU A 76 0.60 1.39 -6.47
C LEU A 76 2.04 1.84 -6.69
N THR A 77 2.33 2.43 -7.85
CA THR A 77 3.66 2.98 -8.17
C THR A 77 4.08 4.09 -7.20
N LEU A 78 3.13 4.95 -6.79
CA LEU A 78 3.36 5.96 -5.75
C LEU A 78 3.61 5.32 -4.37
N LEU A 79 2.82 4.31 -3.99
CA LEU A 79 2.98 3.61 -2.71
C LEU A 79 4.34 2.91 -2.63
N LYS A 80 4.78 2.27 -3.72
CA LYS A 80 6.11 1.65 -3.86
C LYS A 80 7.23 2.65 -3.69
N SER A 81 7.13 3.82 -4.34
CA SER A 81 8.09 4.91 -4.18
C SER A 81 8.25 5.32 -2.71
N ARG A 82 7.14 5.42 -1.96
CA ARG A 82 7.17 5.79 -0.54
C ARG A 82 7.80 4.71 0.32
N ALA A 83 7.50 3.45 0.06
CA ALA A 83 8.10 2.32 0.77
C ALA A 83 9.62 2.24 0.55
N LEU A 84 10.07 2.41 -0.70
CA LEU A 84 11.50 2.43 -1.04
C LEU A 84 12.25 3.60 -0.37
N LEU A 85 11.61 4.76 -0.26
CA LEU A 85 12.20 5.88 0.45
C LEU A 85 12.35 5.57 1.95
N ALA A 86 11.32 4.99 2.57
CA ALA A 86 11.35 4.57 3.97
C ALA A 86 12.38 3.44 4.22
N ALA A 87 12.61 2.57 3.24
CA ALA A 87 13.65 1.52 3.28
C ALA A 87 15.09 2.06 3.12
N GLY A 88 15.27 3.37 2.88
CA GLY A 88 16.60 3.94 2.64
C GLY A 88 17.15 3.68 1.23
N CYS A 89 16.28 3.40 0.26
CA CYS A 89 16.62 3.17 -1.15
C CYS A 89 16.20 4.36 -2.06
N PRO A 90 16.78 5.56 -1.90
CA PRO A 90 16.32 6.77 -2.60
C PRO A 90 16.55 6.74 -4.12
N GLY A 91 17.45 5.89 -4.62
CA GLY A 91 17.65 5.68 -6.05
C GLY A 91 16.43 5.04 -6.71
N GLU A 92 16.02 3.88 -6.18
CA GLU A 92 14.85 3.13 -6.65
C GLU A 92 13.56 3.91 -6.40
N ALA A 93 13.45 4.59 -5.25
CA ALA A 93 12.31 5.46 -4.95
C ALA A 93 12.10 6.52 -6.03
N ARG A 94 13.19 7.20 -6.46
CA ARG A 94 13.14 8.21 -7.53
C ARG A 94 12.73 7.62 -8.87
N GLN A 95 13.20 6.42 -9.20
CA GLN A 95 12.79 5.75 -10.43
C GLN A 95 11.31 5.39 -10.41
N SER A 96 10.81 4.85 -9.29
CA SER A 96 9.38 4.54 -9.11
C SER A 96 8.52 5.80 -9.18
N PHE A 97 8.94 6.89 -8.52
CA PHE A 97 8.22 8.16 -8.59
C PHE A 97 8.18 8.76 -10.00
N ARG A 98 9.27 8.64 -10.76
CA ARG A 98 9.28 9.10 -12.15
C ARG A 98 8.29 8.33 -13.02
N ARG A 99 8.25 7.00 -12.91
CA ARG A 99 7.23 6.18 -13.60
C ARG A 99 5.80 6.60 -13.24
N PHE A 100 5.56 6.94 -11.97
CA PHE A 100 4.26 7.46 -11.54
C PHE A 100 3.91 8.77 -12.25
N LEU A 101 4.84 9.72 -12.37
CA LEU A 101 4.62 10.98 -13.07
C LEU A 101 4.40 10.78 -14.57
N ASP A 102 5.20 9.92 -15.21
CA ASP A 102 5.11 9.64 -16.64
C ASP A 102 3.73 9.04 -17.00
N ASN A 103 3.24 8.11 -16.18
CA ASN A 103 1.91 7.50 -16.36
C ASN A 103 0.77 8.51 -16.12
N HIS A 104 0.94 9.48 -15.22
CA HIS A 104 -0.05 10.54 -15.00
C HIS A 104 -0.09 11.57 -16.15
N GLN A 105 1.06 11.98 -16.68
CA GLN A 105 1.14 12.92 -17.81
C GLN A 105 0.55 12.32 -19.10
N MET A 106 0.65 11.00 -19.29
CA MET A 106 0.00 10.30 -20.41
C MET A 106 -1.53 10.28 -20.31
N LEU A 107 -2.09 10.26 -19.10
CA LEU A 107 -3.54 10.32 -18.89
C LEU A 107 -4.09 11.74 -19.18
N ASP A 108 -3.33 12.77 -18.81
CA ASP A 108 -3.73 14.17 -19.02
C ASP A 108 -3.57 14.63 -20.49
N SER A 109 -2.84 13.90 -21.33
CA SER A 109 -2.61 14.23 -22.75
C SER A 109 -3.56 13.53 -23.72
N HIS A 110 -4.47 12.69 -23.21
CA HIS A 110 -5.50 11.98 -23.98
C HIS A 110 -6.95 12.34 -23.58
N ALA A 111 -7.12 13.39 -22.77
CA ALA A 111 -8.41 14.00 -22.40
C ALA A 111 -8.57 15.37 -23.06
#